data_AF-A0AB35PNF4-F1
#
_entry.id   AF-A0AB35PNF4-F1
#
_cell.length_a   1.000
_cell.length_b   1.000
_cell.length_c   1.000
_cell.angle_alpha   90.00
_cell.angle_beta   90.00
_cell.angle_gamma   90.00
#
_symmetry.space_group_name_H-M   'P 1'
#
loop_
_entity.id
_entity.type
_entity.pdbx_description
1 polymer ?
#
loop_
_entity_poly.entity_id
_entity_poly.type
_entity_poly.pdbx_seq_one_letter_code
_entity_poly.pdbx_strand_id
1 'polypeptide(L)' 'PGLSVRSSAILEPGMVVTVEPGIYIPETGGVRIEDDIVITENGNRTITHSPKELIIL' A
#
# COMPACT_ATOMS: atom_id res chain seq x y z
N PRO A 1 -7.59 -3.60 -8.62
CA PRO A 1 -8.53 -2.45 -8.50
C PRO A 1 -7.77 -1.22 -7.99
N GLY A 2 -8.27 0.00 -8.21
CA GLY A 2 -7.60 1.22 -7.73
C GLY A 2 -8.07 1.65 -6.33
N LEU A 3 -7.14 1.86 -5.40
CA LEU A 3 -7.42 2.46 -4.08
C LEU A 3 -7.38 3.99 -4.20
N SER A 4 -8.51 4.55 -4.60
CA SER A 4 -8.67 5.99 -4.80
C SER A 4 -9.97 6.46 -4.18
N VAL A 5 -10.00 7.70 -3.68
CA VAL A 5 -11.21 8.37 -3.18
C VAL A 5 -12.33 8.46 -4.23
N ARG A 6 -12.01 8.27 -5.52
CA ARG A 6 -12.98 8.26 -6.62
C ARG A 6 -13.56 6.87 -6.90
N SER A 7 -13.00 5.82 -6.30
CA SER A 7 -13.41 4.44 -6.57
C SER A 7 -14.58 4.05 -5.68
N SER A 8 -15.62 3.47 -6.28
CA SER A 8 -16.73 2.81 -5.57
C SER A 8 -16.61 1.28 -5.59
N ALA A 9 -15.51 0.74 -6.13
CA ALA A 9 -15.30 -0.70 -6.23
C ALA A 9 -15.20 -1.33 -4.83
N ILE A 10 -16.00 -2.37 -4.59
CA ILE A 10 -15.87 -3.23 -3.41
C ILE A 10 -14.76 -4.23 -3.67
N LEU A 11 -13.86 -4.40 -2.70
CA LEU A 11 -12.77 -5.36 -2.82
C LEU A 11 -13.28 -6.77 -2.52
N GLU A 12 -12.90 -7.73 -3.36
CA GLU A 12 -13.30 -9.13 -3.25
C GLU A 12 -12.09 -10.04 -2.99
N PRO A 13 -12.28 -11.20 -2.34
CA PRO A 13 -11.20 -12.17 -2.14
C PRO A 13 -10.48 -12.54 -3.43
N GLY A 14 -9.15 -12.64 -3.37
CA GLY A 14 -8.28 -12.92 -4.52
C GLY A 14 -7.79 -11.66 -5.27
N MET A 15 -8.39 -10.49 -5.03
CA MET A 15 -7.86 -9.24 -5.55
C MET A 15 -6.54 -8.87 -4.87
N VAL A 16 -5.61 -8.30 -5.64
CA VAL A 16 -4.33 -7.77 -5.16
C VAL A 16 -4.30 -6.26 -5.37
N VAL A 17 -3.80 -5.53 -4.38
CA VAL A 17 -3.66 -4.06 -4.37
C VAL A 17 -2.37 -3.65 -3.69
N THR A 18 -1.84 -2.48 -4.06
CA THR A 18 -0.78 -1.79 -3.32
C THR A 18 -1.41 -0.91 -2.24
N VAL A 19 -0.80 -0.87 -1.05
CA VAL A 19 -1.09 0.14 -0.03
C VAL A 19 0.16 0.99 0.15
N GLU A 20 0.12 2.19 -0.42
CA GLU A 20 1.34 2.99 -0.68
C GLU A 20 1.20 4.49 -0.33
N PRO A 21 0.86 4.85 0.92
CA PRO A 21 0.78 6.25 1.31
C PRO A 21 2.15 6.94 1.22
N GLY A 22 2.15 8.20 0.78
CA GLY A 22 3.35 9.01 0.68
C GLY A 22 3.15 10.45 1.11
N ILE A 23 4.19 11.04 1.68
CA ILE A 23 4.29 12.46 2.01
C ILE A 23 5.44 13.06 1.21
N TYR A 24 5.18 14.18 0.57
CA TYR A 24 6.13 14.87 -0.28
C TYR A 24 6.20 16.34 0.14
N ILE A 25 7.41 16.80 0.46
CA ILE A 25 7.71 18.17 0.88
C ILE A 25 8.57 18.80 -0.23
N PRO A 26 8.07 19.84 -0.92
CA PRO A 26 8.83 20.54 -1.94
C PRO A 26 10.23 20.94 -1.45
N GLU A 27 11.22 20.80 -2.32
CA GLU A 27 12.63 21.18 -2.07
C GLU A 27 13.35 20.42 -0.95
N THR A 28 12.64 19.57 -0.19
CA THR A 28 13.20 18.76 0.91
C THR A 28 13.28 17.29 0.53
N GLY A 29 12.22 16.74 -0.09
CA GLY A 29 12.15 15.33 -0.50
C GLY A 29 10.79 14.71 -0.24
N GLY A 30 10.73 13.39 -0.14
CA GLY A 30 9.51 12.67 0.16
C GLY A 30 9.77 11.23 0.56
N VAL A 31 8.77 10.62 1.19
CA VAL A 31 8.79 9.22 1.63
C VAL A 31 7.50 8.56 1.19
N ARG A 32 7.62 7.35 0.65
CA ARG A 32 6.52 6.42 0.40
C ARG A 32 6.91 5.06 0.94
N ILE A 33 6.01 4.44 1.70
CA ILE A 33 6.14 3.05 2.15
C ILE A 33 5.01 2.28 1.47
N GLU A 34 5.35 1.14 0.87
CA GLU A 34 4.46 0.38 0.01
C GLU A 34 4.52 -1.11 0.36
N ASP A 35 3.36 -1.74 0.42
CA ASP A 35 3.19 -3.20 0.49
C ASP A 35 2.18 -3.68 -0.55
N ASP A 36 2.44 -4.86 -1.11
CA ASP A 36 1.45 -5.63 -1.87
C ASP A 36 0.59 -6.44 -0.90
N ILE A 37 -0.72 -6.37 -1.07
CA ILE A 37 -1.70 -7.02 -0.19
C ILE A 37 -2.71 -7.81 -1.04
N VAL A 38 -2.98 -9.04 -0.62
CA VAL A 38 -4.08 -9.85 -1.16
C VAL A 38 -5.29 -9.78 -0.23
N ILE A 39 -6.47 -9.57 -0.81
CA ILE A 39 -7.75 -9.61 -0.11
C ILE A 39 -8.15 -11.07 0.08
N THR A 40 -8.61 -11.40 1.27
CA THR A 40 -9.02 -12.75 1.67
C THR A 40 -10.48 -12.72 2.09
N GLU A 41 -11.09 -13.90 2.26
CA GLU A 41 -12.50 -14.00 2.70
C GLU A 41 -12.79 -13.27 4.02
N ASN A 42 -11.79 -13.18 4.91
CA ASN A 42 -11.96 -12.64 6.28
C ASN A 42 -11.12 -11.37 6.55
N GLY A 43 -10.61 -10.72 5.51
CA GLY A 43 -9.74 -9.54 5.65
C GLY A 43 -8.68 -9.46 4.56
N ASN A 44 -7.43 -9.28 4.94
CA ASN A 44 -6.32 -9.15 4.00
C ASN A 44 -5.04 -9.81 4.53
N ARG A 45 -4.09 -10.06 3.63
CA ARG A 45 -2.77 -10.62 3.96
C ARG A 45 -1.69 -9.91 3.16
N THR A 46 -0.65 -9.47 3.86
CA THR A 46 0.52 -8.86 3.26
C THR A 46 1.38 -9.88 2.52
N ILE A 47 1.86 -9.51 1.33
CA ILE A 47 2.76 -10.31 0.49
C ILE A 47 4.20 -9.78 0.64
N THR A 48 4.37 -8.47 0.77
CA THR A 48 5.68 -7.80 0.90
C THR A 48 6.15 -7.73 2.35
N HIS A 49 7.34 -8.27 2.63
CA HIS A 49 7.86 -8.40 4.00
C HIS A 49 9.16 -7.60 4.24
N SER A 50 9.53 -6.73 3.30
CA SER A 50 10.65 -5.82 3.49
C SER A 50 10.45 -4.98 4.76
N PRO A 51 11.52 -4.70 5.54
CA PRO A 51 11.44 -3.80 6.69
C PRO A 51 10.87 -2.45 6.25
N LYS A 52 9.97 -1.89 7.06
CA LYS A 52 9.41 -0.54 6.83
C LYS A 52 10.09 0.54 7.67
N GLU A 53 11.02 0.14 8.53
CA GLU A 53 11.86 1.05 9.30
C GLU A 53 12.86 1.77 8.41
N LEU A 54 13.28 2.97 8.83
CA LEU A 54 14.35 3.70 8.14
C LEU A 54 15.67 2.94 8.27
N ILE A 55 16.26 2.59 7.13
CA ILE A 55 17.60 1.99 7.05
C ILE A 55 18.58 3.04 6.56
N ILE A 56 19.67 3.25 7.32
CA ILE A 56 20.79 4.11 6.92
C ILE A 56 21.93 3.18 6.51
N LEU A 57 22.45 3.37 5.29
CA LEU A 57 23.45 2.51 4.66
C LEU A 57 24.88 3.00 4.90
#